data_AF-A0A2Z6QJC6-F1
#
_entry.id   AF-A0A2Z6QJC6-F1
#
_cell.length_a   1.000
_cell.length_b   1.000
_cell.length_c   1.000
_cell.angle_alpha   90.00
_cell.angle_beta   90.00
_cell.angle_gamma   90.00
#
_symmetry.space_group_name_H-M   'P 1'
#
loop_
_entity.id
_entity.type
_entity.pdbx_description
1 polymer ?
#
loop_
_entity_poly.entity_id
_entity_poly.type
_entity_poly.pdbx_seq_one_letter_code
_entity_poly.pdbx_strand_id
1 'polypeptide(L)'
;MATLLLKPVTEKHSNCGSDDRLLFSSSAMQGWREDMEDAHTAELMLKYKEGSKAANFCNAHLHERIASDPAFPNNIEEAKKSGFLGIDEDLRNGIKFN
;
A
#
# COMPACT_ATOMS: atom_id res chain seq x y z
N MET A 1 19.76 -19.45 -5.91
CA MET A 1 18.79 -20.46 -5.44
C MET A 1 17.90 -19.78 -4.42
N ALA A 2 16.58 -19.93 -4.50
CA ALA A 2 15.66 -19.28 -3.56
C ALA A 2 15.86 -19.88 -2.16
N THR A 3 16.18 -19.03 -1.19
CA THR A 3 16.39 -19.42 0.21
C THR A 3 15.05 -19.55 0.92
N LEU A 4 14.95 -20.52 1.83
CA LEU A 4 13.80 -20.73 2.71
C LEU A 4 14.28 -20.72 4.15
N LEU A 5 13.45 -20.21 5.07
CA LEU A 5 13.73 -20.28 6.49
C LEU A 5 13.65 -21.73 7.00
N LEU A 6 14.43 -22.04 8.04
CA LEU A 6 14.38 -23.36 8.70
C LEU A 6 13.07 -23.58 9.49
N LYS A 7 12.43 -22.50 9.92
CA LYS A 7 11.13 -22.48 10.57
C LYS A 7 10.32 -21.29 10.06
N PRO A 8 9.00 -21.42 9.92
CA PRO A 8 8.18 -20.32 9.45
C PRO A 8 8.06 -19.24 10.54
N VAL A 9 8.08 -17.98 10.12
CA VAL A 9 7.65 -16.87 10.95
C VAL A 9 6.12 -16.92 11.02
N THR A 10 5.62 -17.24 12.21
CA THR A 10 4.18 -17.36 12.50
C THR A 10 3.61 -16.12 13.16
N GLU A 11 4.41 -15.07 13.34
CA GLU A 11 3.92 -13.79 13.85
C GLU A 11 2.87 -13.23 12.90
N LYS A 12 1.75 -12.79 13.47
CA LYS A 12 0.64 -12.21 12.71
C LYS A 12 0.60 -10.71 12.94
N HIS A 13 0.66 -9.97 11.84
CA HIS A 13 0.35 -8.55 11.83
C HIS A 13 -1.12 -8.40 11.46
N SER A 14 -1.96 -8.23 12.48
CA SER A 14 -3.40 -8.04 12.30
C SER A 14 -3.77 -6.58 12.54
N ASN A 15 -4.61 -6.03 11.66
CA ASN A 15 -5.16 -4.69 11.81
C ASN A 15 -6.68 -4.75 11.68
N CYS A 16 -7.40 -3.95 12.45
CA CYS A 16 -8.84 -3.87 12.37
C CYS A 16 -9.31 -2.44 12.61
N GLY A 17 -10.48 -2.11 12.08
CA GLY A 17 -11.08 -0.79 12.23
C GLY A 17 -12.53 -0.78 11.79
N SER A 18 -13.25 0.23 12.24
CA SER A 18 -14.66 0.43 11.93
C SER A 18 -14.97 1.92 11.81
N ASP A 19 -15.96 2.23 11.00
CA ASP A 19 -16.59 3.54 10.87
C ASP A 19 -18.12 3.33 10.81
N ASP A 20 -18.90 4.40 10.78
CA ASP A 20 -20.37 4.37 10.84
C ASP A 20 -21.02 3.49 9.75
N ARG A 21 -20.27 3.17 8.68
CA ARG A 21 -20.76 2.42 7.52
C ARG A 21 -20.08 1.07 7.29
N LEU A 22 -18.84 0.89 7.72
CA LEU A 22 -18.00 -0.24 7.31
C LEU A 22 -17.10 -0.72 8.45
N LEU A 23 -16.82 -2.02 8.43
CA LEU A 23 -15.84 -2.66 9.29
C LEU A 23 -14.82 -3.38 8.41
N PHE A 24 -13.54 -3.32 8.78
CA PHE A 24 -12.49 -4.09 8.13
C PHE A 24 -11.63 -4.84 9.16
N SER A 25 -11.03 -5.93 8.69
CA SER A 25 -9.98 -6.65 9.42
C SER A 25 -9.01 -7.25 8.40
N SER A 26 -7.72 -7.04 8.59
CA SER A 26 -6.64 -7.64 7.81
C SER A 26 -5.72 -8.44 8.73
N SER A 27 -5.10 -9.48 8.19
CA SER A 27 -4.04 -10.21 8.88
C SER A 27 -3.02 -10.67 7.85
N ALA A 28 -1.74 -10.40 8.12
CA ALA A 28 -0.62 -10.83 7.30
C ALA A 28 0.37 -11.64 8.15
N MET A 29 1.07 -12.59 7.51
CA MET A 29 2.06 -13.47 8.14
C MET A 29 3.14 -13.77 7.11
N GLN A 30 4.41 -13.61 7.49
CA GLN A 30 5.56 -13.78 6.59
C GLN A 30 5.76 -15.24 6.12
N GLY A 31 5.54 -16.22 7.00
CA GLY A 31 5.68 -17.63 6.66
C GLY A 31 7.13 -18.06 6.45
N TRP A 32 7.41 -18.78 5.36
CA TRP A 32 8.71 -19.44 5.12
C TRP A 32 9.71 -18.60 4.31
N ARG A 33 9.32 -17.39 3.89
CA ARG A 33 10.17 -16.47 3.12
C ARG A 33 11.17 -15.76 4.05
N GLU A 34 12.36 -15.44 3.54
CA GLU A 34 13.38 -14.70 4.31
C GLU A 34 12.90 -13.30 4.70
N ASP A 35 12.25 -12.59 3.78
CA ASP A 35 11.71 -11.25 3.99
C ASP A 35 10.20 -11.19 3.73
N MET A 36 9.51 -10.29 4.44
CA MET A 36 8.09 -10.00 4.25
C MET A 36 7.91 -8.85 3.25
N GLU A 37 7.71 -9.19 1.98
CA GLU A 37 7.49 -8.23 0.90
C GLU A 37 6.05 -7.69 0.85
N ASP A 38 5.12 -8.37 1.52
CA ASP A 38 3.70 -8.00 1.54
C ASP A 38 3.46 -6.70 2.32
N ALA A 39 2.83 -5.73 1.67
CA ALA A 39 2.31 -4.51 2.29
C ALA A 39 0.81 -4.38 2.00
N HIS A 40 0.05 -3.87 2.98
CA HIS A 40 -1.39 -3.67 2.83
C HIS A 40 -1.82 -2.35 3.47
N THR A 41 -2.84 -1.72 2.88
CA THR A 41 -3.47 -0.49 3.38
C THR A 41 -4.94 -0.77 3.59
N ALA A 42 -5.38 -0.62 4.84
CA ALA A 42 -6.79 -0.70 5.18
C ALA A 42 -7.11 0.49 6.06
N GLU A 43 -7.70 1.51 5.44
CA GLU A 43 -8.01 2.77 6.09
C GLU A 43 -9.41 3.23 5.71
N LEU A 44 -10.23 3.50 6.73
CA LEU A 44 -11.60 3.98 6.57
C LEU A 44 -11.69 5.50 6.51
N MET A 45 -10.71 6.19 7.11
CA MET A 45 -10.58 7.64 7.10
C MET A 45 -9.15 7.99 6.70
N LEU A 46 -8.98 8.64 5.55
CA LEU A 46 -7.69 9.07 5.00
C LEU A 46 -6.81 9.76 6.04
N LYS A 47 -5.78 9.06 6.55
CA LYS A 47 -4.75 9.58 7.44
C LYS A 47 -3.40 8.94 7.09
N TYR A 48 -2.40 9.77 6.91
CA TYR A 48 -1.05 9.37 6.49
C TYR A 48 -0.33 8.38 7.45
N LYS A 49 0.28 7.29 6.95
CA LYS A 49 1.12 6.32 7.71
C LYS A 49 2.27 5.68 6.88
N GLU A 50 3.32 5.21 7.57
CA GLU A 50 4.62 4.76 7.02
C GLU A 50 4.87 3.21 7.03
N GLY A 51 5.41 2.58 5.95
CA GLY A 51 6.07 1.24 5.89
C GLY A 51 6.66 0.82 4.50
N SER A 52 7.90 0.28 4.38
CA SER A 52 8.77 -0.03 3.16
C SER A 52 8.89 0.97 1.95
N LYS A 53 10.07 1.55 1.66
CA LYS A 53 10.28 2.69 0.71
C LYS A 53 9.37 2.85 -0.53
N ALA A 54 9.20 1.84 -1.39
CA ALA A 54 8.34 1.95 -2.58
C ALA A 54 6.87 1.61 -2.27
N ALA A 55 6.63 0.55 -1.50
CA ALA A 55 5.30 0.16 -1.06
C ALA A 55 4.66 1.22 -0.13
N ASN A 56 5.46 1.87 0.73
CA ASN A 56 5.22 3.09 1.51
C ASN A 56 4.65 4.17 0.64
N PHE A 57 5.37 4.44 -0.45
CA PHE A 57 5.15 5.61 -1.25
C PHE A 57 3.85 5.42 -2.01
N CYS A 58 3.63 4.24 -2.58
CA CYS A 58 2.35 3.84 -3.13
C CYS A 58 1.24 3.87 -2.06
N ASN A 59 1.48 3.33 -0.87
CA ASN A 59 0.51 3.34 0.23
C ASN A 59 0.08 4.77 0.58
N ALA A 60 1.04 5.68 0.76
CA ALA A 60 0.79 7.05 1.18
C ALA A 60 0.26 7.96 0.07
N HIS A 61 0.67 7.78 -1.18
CA HIS A 61 0.41 8.78 -2.23
C HIS A 61 -0.50 8.29 -3.35
N LEU A 62 -0.72 6.97 -3.53
CA LEU A 62 -1.51 6.46 -4.67
C LEU A 62 -2.96 6.90 -4.59
N HIS A 63 -3.53 6.79 -3.41
CA HIS A 63 -4.92 7.14 -3.19
C HIS A 63 -5.13 8.67 -3.24
N GLU A 64 -4.18 9.48 -2.74
CA GLU A 64 -4.19 10.95 -2.87
C GLU A 64 -4.11 11.39 -4.33
N ARG A 65 -3.22 10.75 -5.11
CA ARG A 65 -3.02 11.03 -6.53
C ARG A 65 -4.27 10.71 -7.35
N ILE A 66 -4.91 9.56 -7.11
CA ILE A 66 -6.15 9.17 -7.77
C ILE A 66 -7.31 10.11 -7.38
N ALA A 67 -7.39 10.52 -6.12
CA ALA A 67 -8.45 11.42 -5.64
C ALA A 67 -8.29 12.87 -6.13
N SER A 68 -7.05 13.30 -6.42
CA SER A 68 -6.74 14.63 -6.95
C SER A 68 -6.87 14.72 -8.47
N ASP A 69 -7.02 13.58 -9.16
CA ASP A 69 -7.10 13.52 -10.61
C ASP A 69 -8.42 14.15 -11.10
N PRO A 70 -8.39 15.04 -12.12
CA PRO A 70 -9.60 15.67 -12.66
C PRO A 70 -10.61 14.68 -13.25
N ALA A 71 -10.17 13.47 -13.61
CA ALA A 71 -11.05 12.40 -14.05
C ALA A 71 -11.86 11.79 -12.89
N PHE A 72 -11.43 11.93 -11.63
CA PHE A 72 -12.19 11.47 -10.48
C PHE A 72 -13.26 12.50 -10.07
N PRO A 73 -14.53 12.10 -9.81
CA PRO A 73 -15.07 10.74 -9.75
C PRO A 73 -15.75 10.25 -11.04
N ASN A 74 -15.80 11.06 -12.10
CA ASN A 74 -16.62 10.79 -13.29
C ASN A 74 -16.06 9.66 -14.18
N ASN A 75 -14.74 9.50 -14.24
CA ASN A 75 -14.03 8.48 -14.99
C ASN A 75 -12.93 7.83 -14.14
N ILE A 76 -13.35 6.89 -13.28
CA ILE A 76 -12.47 6.20 -12.33
C ILE A 76 -11.39 5.36 -13.05
N GLU A 77 -11.67 4.83 -14.24
CA GLU A 77 -10.72 3.98 -14.97
C GLU A 77 -9.51 4.79 -15.46
N GLU A 78 -9.76 6.01 -15.95
CA GLU A 78 -8.72 6.95 -16.37
C GLU A 78 -7.93 7.49 -15.17
N ALA A 79 -8.63 7.88 -14.10
CA ALA A 79 -7.99 8.32 -12.85
C ALA A 79 -7.05 7.26 -12.26
N LYS A 80 -7.43 5.98 -12.33
CA LYS A 80 -6.56 4.86 -11.92
C LYS A 80 -5.32 4.76 -12.82
N LYS A 81 -5.49 4.78 -14.15
CA LYS A 81 -4.35 4.69 -15.09
C LYS A 81 -3.36 5.84 -14.87
N SER A 82 -3.88 7.06 -14.78
CA SER A 82 -3.11 8.28 -14.50
C SER A 82 -2.39 8.21 -13.15
N GLY A 83 -3.09 7.82 -12.08
CA GLY A 83 -2.52 7.72 -10.74
C GLY A 83 -1.38 6.70 -10.64
N PHE A 84 -1.52 5.52 -11.26
CA PHE A 84 -0.47 4.50 -11.28
C PHE A 84 0.74 4.93 -12.11
N LEU A 85 0.54 5.55 -13.28
CA LEU A 85 1.64 6.05 -14.12
C LEU A 85 2.40 7.20 -13.44
N GLY A 86 1.68 8.10 -12.77
CA GLY A 86 2.29 9.22 -12.04
C GLY A 86 3.19 8.75 -10.89
N ILE A 87 2.75 7.74 -10.14
CA ILE A 87 3.58 7.18 -9.07
C ILE A 87 4.79 6.42 -9.61
N ASP A 88 4.64 5.70 -10.71
CA ASP A 88 5.77 5.03 -11.35
C ASP A 88 6.83 6.05 -11.80
N GLU A 89 6.40 7.20 -12.33
CA GLU A 89 7.28 8.32 -12.67
C GLU A 89 7.93 8.96 -11.43
N ASP A 90 7.19 9.19 -10.35
CA ASP A 90 7.71 9.73 -9.09
C ASP A 90 8.76 8.81 -8.46
N LEU A 91 8.54 7.49 -8.51
CA LEU A 91 9.50 6.47 -8.07
C LEU A 91 10.73 6.40 -8.98
N ARG A 92 10.53 6.52 -10.31
CA ARG A 92 11.59 6.45 -11.32
C ARG A 92 12.51 7.68 -11.28
N ASN A 93 11.96 8.86 -11.01
CA ASN A 93 12.72 10.10 -10.88
C ASN A 93 13.53 10.18 -9.58
N GLY A 94 13.43 9.16 -8.71
CA GLY A 94 14.35 8.95 -7.60
C GLY A 94 14.33 10.11 -6.62
N ILE A 95 13.14 10.54 -6.18
CA ILE A 95 13.05 11.52 -5.11
C ILE A 95 13.75 10.93 -3.87
N LYS A 96 14.96 11.42 -3.61
CA LYS A 96 15.68 11.21 -2.35
C LYS A 96 15.00 12.09 -1.32
N PHE A 97 14.11 11.50 -0.52
CA PHE A 97 13.62 12.17 0.67
C PHE A 97 14.71 12.07 1.75
N ASN A 98 15.28 13.23 2.09
CA ASN A 98 16.00 13.45 3.36
C ASN A 98 15.01 13.40 4.52
#